data_AF-A0A847AA59-F1
#
_entry.id   AF-A0A847AA59-F1
#
_cell.length_a   1.000
_cell.length_b   1.000
_cell.length_c   1.000
_cell.angle_alpha   90.00
_cell.angle_beta   90.00
_cell.angle_gamma   90.00
#
_symmetry.space_group_name_H-M   'P 1'
#
loop_
_entity.id
_entity.type
_entity.pdbx_description
1 polymer ?
#
loop_
_entity_poly.entity_id
_entity_poly.type
_entity_poly.pdbx_seq_one_letter_code
_entity_poly.pdbx_strand_id
1 'polypeptide(L)'
;MELTRFDMEAEVLRFRPLVVATARRYAGRGAEFDDLMQEGFMALLELIPKCVDRERLPLFLKSRLPARVRTAARREWRREWTPLEDIEGTAAEPSFFEEPDFAEEDLFANLELRDRELVMLLAEGVSQKEAGGRLGITQQAVSARLRAVRKRLAPVIDR
;
A
#
# COMPACT_ATOMS: atom_id res chain seq x y z
N MET A 1 17.71 -0.28 -29.35
CA MET A 1 16.42 0.37 -29.09
C MET A 1 16.71 1.63 -28.31
N GLU A 2 16.90 2.76 -29.01
CA GLU A 2 17.27 4.03 -28.41
C GLU A 2 16.07 4.59 -27.64
N LEU A 3 16.10 4.45 -26.31
CA LEU A 3 15.27 5.27 -25.45
C LEU A 3 15.81 6.69 -25.53
N THR A 4 15.08 7.59 -26.20
CA THR A 4 15.22 9.03 -26.00
C THR A 4 15.08 9.29 -24.50
N ARG A 5 16.22 9.41 -23.82
CA ARG A 5 16.32 9.50 -22.37
C ARG A 5 15.85 10.90 -21.99
N PHE A 6 14.58 11.04 -21.62
CA PHE A 6 14.06 12.31 -21.13
C PHE A 6 14.89 12.76 -19.91
N ASP A 7 15.06 14.07 -19.78
CA ASP A 7 15.71 14.65 -18.62
C ASP A 7 14.74 14.58 -17.42
N MET A 8 15.01 13.64 -16.52
CA MET A 8 14.20 13.43 -15.32
C MET A 8 14.20 14.68 -14.43
N GLU A 9 15.35 15.33 -14.29
CA GLU A 9 15.48 16.50 -13.42
C GLU A 9 14.65 17.66 -13.97
N ALA A 10 14.75 17.93 -15.28
CA ALA A 10 13.96 18.95 -15.94
C ALA A 10 12.45 18.70 -15.80
N GLU A 11 11.99 17.45 -15.94
CA GLU A 11 10.56 17.12 -15.83
C GLU A 11 10.07 17.21 -14.38
N VAL A 12 10.86 16.75 -13.40
CA VAL A 12 10.52 16.89 -11.98
C VAL A 12 10.39 18.37 -11.61
N LEU A 13 11.33 19.21 -12.03
CA LEU A 13 11.28 20.65 -11.80
C LEU A 13 10.08 21.30 -12.50
N ARG A 14 9.79 20.91 -13.75
CA ARG A 14 8.63 21.38 -14.52
C ARG A 14 7.30 21.09 -13.81
N PHE A 15 7.17 19.92 -13.18
CA PHE A 15 5.94 19.52 -12.50
C PHE A 15 5.92 19.81 -11.00
N ARG A 16 6.97 20.44 -10.44
CA ARG A 16 6.98 20.91 -9.05
C ARG A 16 5.73 21.72 -8.65
N PRO A 17 5.18 22.64 -9.48
CA PRO A 17 3.97 23.37 -9.09
C PRO A 17 2.75 22.47 -8.84
N LEU A 18 2.65 21.34 -9.57
CA LEU A 18 1.58 20.36 -9.36
C LEU A 18 1.75 19.64 -8.01
N VAL A 19 2.99 19.31 -7.62
CA VAL A 19 3.31 18.76 -6.30
C VAL A 19 2.92 19.74 -5.20
N VAL A 20 3.38 20.99 -5.29
CA VAL A 20 3.07 22.05 -4.31
C VAL A 20 1.56 22.24 -4.15
N ALA A 21 0.83 22.38 -5.26
CA ALA A 21 -0.62 22.56 -5.22
C ALA A 21 -1.34 21.35 -4.62
N THR A 22 -0.84 20.13 -4.88
CA THR A 22 -1.42 18.91 -4.34
C THR A 22 -1.12 18.76 -2.85
N ALA A 23 0.12 18.99 -2.42
CA ALA A 23 0.52 18.94 -1.01
C ALA A 23 -0.27 19.96 -0.19
N ARG A 24 -0.38 21.22 -0.63
CA ARG A 24 -1.21 22.25 0.04
C ARG A 24 -2.68 21.84 0.19
N ARG A 25 -3.23 21.11 -0.77
CA ARG A 25 -4.62 20.64 -0.72
C ARG A 25 -4.87 19.64 0.41
N TYR A 26 -3.85 18.84 0.75
CA TYR A 26 -3.96 17.75 1.72
C TYR A 26 -3.26 18.03 3.06
N ALA A 27 -2.43 19.07 3.14
CA ALA A 27 -1.78 19.51 4.36
C ALA A 27 -2.81 19.89 5.45
N GLY A 28 -2.43 19.68 6.72
CA GLY A 28 -3.29 20.00 7.86
C GLY A 28 -4.44 19.02 8.07
N ARG A 29 -4.38 17.82 7.47
CA ARG A 29 -5.35 16.72 7.63
C ARG A 29 -4.66 15.46 8.16
N GLY A 30 -3.79 15.63 9.15
CA GLY A 30 -2.95 14.57 9.74
C GLY A 30 -1.68 14.24 8.96
N ALA A 31 -1.18 15.18 8.15
CA ALA A 31 0.11 15.09 7.48
C ALA A 31 0.66 16.49 7.26
N GLU A 32 1.96 16.67 7.49
CA GLU A 32 2.61 17.95 7.30
C GLU A 32 2.84 18.27 5.82
N PHE A 33 2.95 19.56 5.51
CA PHE A 33 3.14 19.99 4.13
C PHE A 33 4.44 19.44 3.53
N ASP A 34 5.53 19.41 4.29
CA ASP A 34 6.85 18.98 3.80
C ASP A 34 6.90 17.47 3.54
N ASP A 35 6.22 16.66 4.36
CA ASP A 35 6.06 15.21 4.11
C ASP A 35 5.26 14.96 2.82
N LEU A 36 4.18 15.70 2.62
CA LEU A 36 3.36 15.59 1.41
C LEU A 36 4.10 16.08 0.16
N MET A 37 4.99 17.05 0.31
CA MET A 37 5.91 17.49 -0.74
C MET A 37 6.87 16.37 -1.13
N GLN A 38 7.48 15.70 -0.15
CA GLN A 38 8.38 14.57 -0.38
C GLN A 38 7.65 13.43 -1.12
N GLU A 39 6.47 13.05 -0.66
CA GLU A 39 5.63 12.02 -1.28
C GLU A 39 5.20 12.39 -2.71
N GLY A 40 4.91 13.67 -2.94
CA GLY A 40 4.60 14.16 -4.28
C GLY A 40 5.79 14.09 -5.24
N PHE A 41 7.01 14.39 -4.78
CA PHE A 41 8.22 14.25 -5.58
C PHE A 41 8.58 12.78 -5.85
N MET A 42 8.46 11.90 -4.85
CA MET A 42 8.62 10.46 -5.05
C MET A 42 7.63 9.94 -6.09
N ALA A 43 6.37 10.39 -6.04
CA ALA A 43 5.38 10.05 -7.04
C ALA A 43 5.76 10.53 -8.45
N LEU A 44 6.38 11.71 -8.61
CA LEU A 44 6.88 12.16 -9.91
C LEU A 44 7.97 11.23 -10.45
N LEU A 45 8.98 10.92 -9.63
CA LEU A 45 10.09 10.03 -10.00
C LEU A 45 9.60 8.66 -10.45
N GLU A 46 8.54 8.13 -9.83
CA GLU A 46 7.93 6.86 -10.22
C GLU A 46 7.04 6.95 -11.46
N LEU A 47 6.27 8.04 -11.61
CA LEU A 47 5.22 8.14 -12.63
C LEU A 47 5.77 8.61 -13.99
N ILE A 48 6.77 9.50 -14.01
CA ILE A 48 7.33 10.03 -15.25
C ILE A 48 7.89 8.92 -16.16
N PRO A 49 8.67 7.92 -15.67
CA PRO A 49 9.15 6.82 -16.50
C PRO A 49 8.04 5.89 -17.01
N LYS A 50 6.91 5.80 -16.28
CA LYS A 50 5.78 4.93 -16.62
C LYS A 50 4.89 5.53 -17.71
N CYS A 51 5.10 6.79 -18.07
CA CYS A 51 4.33 7.47 -19.11
C CYS A 51 4.97 7.24 -20.48
N VAL A 52 4.38 6.33 -21.26
CA VAL A 52 4.85 5.96 -22.61
C VAL A 52 4.66 7.11 -23.61
N ASP A 53 3.53 7.81 -23.54
CA ASP A 53 3.21 8.96 -24.39
C ASP A 53 3.56 10.27 -23.66
N ARG A 54 4.67 10.89 -24.06
CA ARG A 54 5.21 12.10 -23.43
C ARG A 54 4.33 13.33 -23.65
N GLU A 55 3.60 13.40 -24.75
CA GLU A 55 2.67 14.51 -24.99
C GLU A 55 1.52 14.50 -23.98
N ARG A 56 1.16 13.31 -23.49
CA ARG A 56 0.12 13.12 -22.46
C ARG A 56 0.65 13.21 -21.03
N LEU A 57 1.96 13.43 -20.82
CA LEU A 57 2.58 13.46 -19.49
C LEU A 57 1.86 14.42 -18.52
N PRO A 58 1.48 15.66 -18.88
CA PRO A 58 0.74 16.54 -17.98
C PRO A 58 -0.59 15.96 -17.49
N LEU A 59 -1.37 15.38 -18.41
CA LEU A 59 -2.66 14.75 -18.09
C LEU A 59 -2.46 13.46 -17.25
N PHE A 60 -1.45 12.68 -17.60
CA PHE A 60 -1.06 11.47 -16.90
C PHE A 60 -0.69 11.75 -15.43
N LEU A 61 0.08 12.80 -15.17
CA LEU A 61 0.48 13.20 -13.82
C LEU A 61 -0.69 13.83 -13.06
N LYS A 62 -1.45 14.73 -13.68
CA LYS A 62 -2.62 15.39 -13.06
C LYS A 62 -3.66 14.37 -12.57
N SER A 63 -3.83 13.26 -13.29
CA SER A 63 -4.80 12.20 -12.92
C SER A 63 -4.31 11.25 -11.82
N ARG A 64 -2.99 11.05 -11.66
CA ARG A 64 -2.43 10.01 -10.77
C ARG A 64 -1.73 10.55 -9.54
N LEU A 65 -1.04 11.68 -9.64
CA LEU A 65 -0.26 12.25 -8.54
C LEU A 65 -1.12 12.58 -7.31
N PRO A 66 -2.32 13.19 -7.43
CA PRO A 66 -3.15 13.48 -6.27
C PRO A 66 -3.57 12.24 -5.48
N ALA A 67 -3.73 11.10 -6.16
CA ALA A 67 -4.08 9.86 -5.50
C ALA A 67 -2.92 9.32 -4.64
N ARG A 68 -1.67 9.49 -5.08
CA ARG A 68 -0.46 9.10 -4.32
C ARG A 68 -0.33 9.94 -3.06
N VAL A 69 -0.35 11.27 -3.21
CA VAL A 69 -0.23 12.21 -2.08
C VAL A 69 -1.37 12.04 -1.07
N ARG A 70 -2.61 11.85 -1.53
CA ARG A 70 -3.75 11.57 -0.63
C ARG A 70 -3.58 10.27 0.14
N THR A 71 -3.05 9.22 -0.50
CA THR A 71 -2.82 7.93 0.17
C THR A 71 -1.74 8.06 1.25
N ALA A 72 -0.67 8.82 0.97
CA ALA A 72 0.34 9.15 1.97
C ALA A 72 -0.24 9.95 3.14
N ALA A 73 -1.03 11.00 2.86
CA ALA A 73 -1.72 11.79 3.90
C ALA A 73 -2.57 10.92 4.84
N ARG A 74 -3.32 9.95 4.28
CA ARG A 74 -4.13 9.01 5.05
C ARG A 74 -3.32 7.99 5.83
N ARG A 75 -2.11 7.67 5.38
CA ARG A 75 -1.19 6.78 6.09
C ARG A 75 -0.64 7.51 7.31
N GLU A 76 -0.23 8.76 7.12
CA GLU A 76 0.30 9.59 8.20
C GLU A 76 -0.75 9.90 9.27
N TRP A 77 -1.96 10.28 8.86
CA TRP A 77 -3.05 10.50 9.80
C TRP A 77 -3.35 9.27 10.66
N ARG A 78 -3.25 8.07 10.10
CA ARG A 78 -3.42 6.81 10.85
C ARG A 78 -2.28 6.50 11.80
N ARG A 79 -1.06 6.97 11.52
CA ARG A 79 0.08 6.84 12.44
C ARG A 79 -0.04 7.83 13.59
N GLU A 80 -0.41 9.08 13.29
CA GLU A 80 -0.56 10.16 14.27
C GLU A 80 -1.77 9.92 15.20
N TRP A 81 -2.90 9.47 14.66
CA TRP A 81 -4.10 9.11 15.42
C TRP A 81 -4.19 7.61 15.72
N THR A 82 -3.09 7.06 16.24
CA THR A 82 -3.10 5.71 16.84
C THR A 82 -3.66 5.84 18.27
N PRO A 83 -4.76 5.15 18.64
CA PRO A 83 -5.25 5.12 20.03
C PRO A 83 -4.13 4.79 21.01
N LEU A 84 -4.12 5.40 22.20
CA LEU A 84 -3.06 5.18 23.19
C LEU A 84 -2.93 3.69 23.57
N GLU A 85 -4.05 2.96 23.54
CA GLU A 85 -4.14 1.50 23.72
C GLU A 85 -3.35 0.70 22.66
N ASP A 86 -3.15 1.26 21.45
CA ASP A 86 -2.35 0.67 20.37
C ASP A 86 -0.85 1.07 20.47
N ILE A 87 -0.51 2.08 21.28
CA ILE A 87 0.89 2.55 21.51
C ILE A 87 1.57 1.70 22.60
N GLU A 88 0.81 1.18 23.57
CA GLU A 88 1.29 0.25 24.62
C GLU A 88 1.66 -1.16 24.12
N GLY A 89 1.65 -1.39 22.81
CA GLY A 89 1.94 -2.68 22.18
C GLY A 89 3.05 -2.67 21.13
N THR A 90 3.84 -1.59 20.99
CA THR A 90 5.03 -1.68 20.13
C THR A 90 6.12 -2.40 20.91
N ALA A 91 6.02 -3.74 20.97
CA ALA A 91 7.18 -4.55 21.29
C ALA A 91 8.34 -4.06 20.41
N ALA A 92 9.51 -3.83 21.01
CA ALA A 92 10.73 -3.61 20.24
C ALA A 92 10.77 -4.66 19.12
N GLU A 93 11.18 -4.26 17.90
CA GLU A 93 11.39 -5.24 16.83
C GLU A 93 12.23 -6.38 17.43
N PRO A 94 11.69 -7.62 17.50
CA PRO A 94 12.39 -8.68 18.19
C PRO A 94 13.73 -8.84 17.49
N SER A 95 14.81 -8.92 18.27
CA SER A 95 16.17 -9.08 17.74
C SER A 95 16.35 -10.37 16.92
N PHE A 96 15.34 -11.24 16.97
CA PHE A 96 15.24 -12.49 16.25
C PHE A 96 13.81 -12.64 15.72
N PHE A 97 13.67 -12.93 14.42
CA PHE A 97 12.41 -13.41 13.87
C PHE A 97 12.31 -14.89 14.24
N GLU A 98 11.60 -15.21 15.32
CA GLU A 98 11.10 -16.56 15.51
C GLU A 98 10.05 -16.79 14.43
N GLU A 99 10.33 -17.69 13.48
CA GLU A 99 9.29 -18.19 12.60
C GLU A 99 8.16 -18.71 13.49
N PRO A 100 6.93 -18.17 13.37
CA PRO A 100 5.82 -18.72 14.12
C PRO A 100 5.75 -20.21 13.83
N ASP A 101 5.67 -21.05 14.86
CA ASP A 101 5.41 -22.49 14.73
C ASP A 101 3.97 -22.67 14.25
N PHE A 102 3.78 -22.37 12.96
CA PHE A 102 2.49 -22.38 12.29
C PHE A 102 2.41 -23.69 11.52
N ALA A 103 2.03 -24.75 12.24
CA ALA A 103 1.85 -26.06 11.66
C ALA A 103 0.77 -25.99 10.55
N GLU A 104 1.05 -26.55 9.37
CA GLU A 104 0.07 -26.61 8.27
C GLU A 104 -1.26 -27.21 8.77
N GLU A 105 -1.17 -28.19 9.68
CA GLU A 105 -2.27 -28.84 10.38
C GLU A 105 -3.29 -27.85 10.97
N ASP A 106 -2.86 -26.69 11.47
CA ASP A 106 -3.75 -25.69 12.04
C ASP A 106 -4.54 -24.93 10.97
N LEU A 107 -3.95 -24.66 9.81
CA LEU A 107 -4.69 -24.16 8.63
C LEU A 107 -5.71 -25.20 8.18
N PHE A 108 -5.32 -26.48 8.18
CA PHE A 108 -6.19 -27.60 7.82
C PHE A 108 -7.34 -27.81 8.83
N ALA A 109 -7.14 -27.51 10.10
CA ALA A 109 -8.18 -27.65 11.13
C ALA A 109 -9.15 -26.45 11.16
N ASN A 110 -8.66 -25.22 10.90
CA ASN A 110 -9.42 -24.00 11.21
C ASN A 110 -9.99 -23.27 9.99
N LEU A 111 -9.50 -23.56 8.78
CA LEU A 111 -9.95 -22.88 7.56
C LEU A 111 -10.64 -23.82 6.60
N GLU A 112 -11.62 -23.32 5.86
CA GLU A 112 -12.19 -24.03 4.71
C GLU A 112 -11.20 -24.04 3.54
N LEU A 113 -11.34 -25.01 2.62
CA LEU A 113 -10.45 -25.17 1.46
C LEU A 113 -10.25 -23.86 0.66
N ARG A 114 -11.34 -23.12 0.43
CA ARG A 114 -11.33 -21.83 -0.27
C ARG A 114 -10.57 -20.73 0.49
N ASP A 115 -10.62 -20.75 1.81
CA ASP A 115 -9.90 -19.78 2.64
C ASP A 115 -8.41 -20.13 2.73
N ARG A 116 -8.06 -21.43 2.74
CA ARG A 116 -6.65 -21.87 2.63
C ARG A 116 -6.04 -21.47 1.30
N GLU A 117 -6.74 -21.73 0.20
CA GLU A 117 -6.32 -21.33 -1.15
C GLU A 117 -6.07 -19.82 -1.21
N LEU A 118 -6.95 -19.02 -0.59
CA LEU A 118 -6.78 -17.58 -0.49
C LEU A 118 -5.53 -17.20 0.34
N VAL A 119 -5.31 -17.81 1.49
CA VAL A 119 -4.15 -17.53 2.35
C VAL A 119 -2.84 -17.87 1.63
N MET A 120 -2.78 -19.03 0.97
CA MET A 120 -1.61 -19.48 0.20
C MET A 120 -1.27 -18.50 -0.93
N LEU A 121 -2.25 -18.07 -1.71
CA LEU A 121 -2.05 -17.07 -2.76
C LEU A 121 -1.42 -15.78 -2.21
N LEU A 122 -1.86 -15.31 -1.04
CA LEU A 122 -1.31 -14.09 -0.44
C LEU A 122 0.08 -14.31 0.16
N ALA A 123 0.34 -15.49 0.75
CA ALA A 123 1.66 -15.87 1.24
C ALA A 123 2.70 -15.93 0.10
N GLU A 124 2.27 -16.36 -1.08
CA GLU A 124 3.05 -16.32 -2.33
C GLU A 124 3.21 -14.89 -2.91
N GLY A 125 2.68 -13.86 -2.24
CA GLY A 125 2.81 -12.46 -2.63
C GLY A 125 1.78 -11.99 -3.67
N VAL A 126 0.77 -12.80 -4.00
CA VAL A 126 -0.31 -12.36 -4.91
C VAL A 126 -1.13 -11.26 -4.24
N SER A 127 -1.46 -10.19 -4.98
CA SER A 127 -2.28 -9.11 -4.42
C SER A 127 -3.74 -9.55 -4.20
N GLN A 128 -4.47 -8.93 -3.25
CA GLN A 128 -5.89 -9.24 -3.03
C GLN A 128 -6.76 -9.06 -4.28
N LYS A 129 -6.37 -8.14 -5.18
CA LYS A 129 -7.06 -7.91 -6.45
C LYS A 129 -6.86 -9.09 -7.41
N GLU A 130 -5.63 -9.59 -7.52
CA GLU A 130 -5.30 -10.73 -8.36
C GLU A 130 -5.85 -12.04 -7.79
N ALA A 131 -5.78 -12.22 -6.46
CA ALA A 131 -6.40 -13.34 -5.77
C ALA A 131 -7.92 -13.37 -6.00
N GLY A 132 -8.58 -12.21 -5.96
CA GLY A 132 -10.00 -12.10 -6.33
C GLY A 132 -10.26 -12.56 -7.77
N GLY A 133 -9.41 -12.13 -8.71
CA GLY A 133 -9.45 -12.58 -10.10
C GLY A 133 -9.31 -14.10 -10.25
N ARG A 134 -8.35 -14.72 -9.55
CA ARG A 134 -8.10 -16.18 -9.58
C ARG A 134 -9.24 -16.97 -8.94
N LEU A 135 -9.81 -16.45 -7.86
CA LEU A 135 -10.88 -17.11 -7.09
C LEU A 135 -12.29 -16.81 -7.62
N GLY A 136 -12.42 -15.95 -8.64
CA GLY A 136 -13.71 -15.57 -9.21
C GLY A 136 -14.57 -14.71 -8.28
N ILE A 137 -13.95 -13.95 -7.38
CA ILE A 137 -14.63 -13.08 -6.41
C ILE A 137 -14.09 -11.64 -6.46
N THR A 138 -14.85 -10.68 -5.93
CA THR A 138 -14.39 -9.30 -5.90
C THR A 138 -13.27 -9.10 -4.88
N GLN A 139 -12.42 -8.09 -5.08
CA GLN A 139 -11.39 -7.73 -4.10
C GLN A 139 -12.00 -7.37 -2.72
N GLN A 140 -13.18 -6.78 -2.69
CA GLN A 140 -13.90 -6.51 -1.44
C GLN A 140 -14.34 -7.80 -0.74
N ALA A 141 -14.80 -8.81 -1.49
CA ALA A 141 -15.10 -10.13 -0.94
C ALA A 141 -13.84 -10.81 -0.38
N VAL A 142 -12.69 -10.71 -1.08
CA VAL A 142 -11.39 -11.15 -0.55
C VAL A 142 -11.07 -10.48 0.79
N SER A 143 -11.22 -9.15 0.87
CA SER A 143 -10.97 -8.40 2.10
C SER A 143 -11.87 -8.84 3.26
N ALA A 144 -13.16 -9.05 2.99
CA ALA A 144 -14.11 -9.54 3.99
C ALA A 144 -13.77 -10.96 4.47
N ARG A 145 -13.41 -11.87 3.55
CA ARG A 145 -12.97 -13.23 3.88
C ARG A 145 -11.71 -13.22 4.72
N LEU A 146 -10.70 -12.42 4.39
CA LEU A 146 -9.48 -12.31 5.18
C LEU A 146 -9.73 -11.86 6.63
N ARG A 147 -10.70 -10.96 6.84
CA ARG A 147 -11.09 -10.57 8.19
C ARG A 147 -11.69 -11.75 8.96
N ALA A 148 -12.51 -12.57 8.32
CA ALA A 148 -13.06 -13.78 8.94
C ALA A 148 -11.97 -14.84 9.22
N VAL A 149 -11.06 -15.05 8.25
CA VAL A 149 -9.90 -15.96 8.38
C VAL A 149 -9.03 -15.57 9.58
N ARG A 150 -8.64 -14.29 9.71
CA ARG A 150 -7.85 -13.82 10.86
C ARG A 150 -8.56 -14.08 12.19
N LYS A 151 -9.87 -13.86 12.26
CA LYS A 151 -10.65 -14.14 13.47
C LYS A 151 -10.65 -15.63 13.84
N ARG A 152 -10.64 -16.52 12.85
CA ARG A 152 -10.57 -17.99 13.06
C ARG A 152 -9.17 -18.45 13.47
N LEU A 153 -8.12 -17.80 12.96
CA LEU A 153 -6.73 -18.14 13.27
C LEU A 153 -6.18 -17.47 14.53
N ALA A 154 -6.78 -16.39 15.03
CA ALA A 154 -6.38 -15.72 16.26
C ALA A 154 -6.06 -16.66 17.44
N PRO A 155 -6.92 -17.65 17.80
CA PRO A 155 -6.64 -18.56 18.93
C PRO A 155 -5.50 -19.56 18.68
N VAL A 156 -4.97 -19.64 17.46
CA VAL A 156 -3.85 -20.50 17.08
C VAL A 156 -2.55 -19.68 17.00
N ILE A 157 -2.62 -18.46 16.47
CA ILE A 157 -1.47 -17.55 16.32
C ILE A 157 -0.98 -17.03 17.67
N ASP A 158 -1.89 -16.84 18.64
CA ASP A 158 -1.58 -16.28 19.96
C ASP A 158 -1.22 -17.37 21.01
N ARG A 159 -0.78 -18.57 20.58
CA ARG A 159 -0.40 -19.68 21.47
C ARG A 159 1.04 -19.63 21.95
#